data_AF-A0A259PFR1-F1
#
_entry.id   AF-A0A259PFR1-F1
#
_cell.length_a   1.000
_cell.length_b   1.000
_cell.length_c   1.000
_cell.angle_alpha   90.00
_cell.angle_beta   90.00
_cell.angle_gamma   90.00
#
_symmetry.space_group_name_H-M   'P 1'
#
loop_
_entity.id
_entity.type
_entity.pdbx_description
1 polymer ?
#
loop_
_entity_poly.entity_id
_entity_poly.type
_entity_poly.pdbx_seq_one_letter_code
_entity_poly.pdbx_strand_id
1 'polypeptide(L)' 'LPTTVLVAGDDAAAKAAFTDVFGSAITVVDAGSLRRAHELEAVGFLQMTLAAAEKIAWTGGFATVR' A
#
# COMPACT_ATOMS: atom_id res chain seq x y z
N LEU A 1 -6.10 0.41 13.40
CA LEU A 1 -5.82 -0.70 12.46
C LEU A 1 -4.33 -0.65 12.11
N PRO A 2 -3.63 -1.79 11.97
CA PRO A 2 -2.22 -1.78 11.59
C PRO A 2 -2.02 -1.22 10.18
N THR A 3 -0.89 -0.56 9.94
CA THR A 3 -0.51 -0.11 8.59
C THR A 3 -0.24 -1.32 7.69
N THR A 4 -0.71 -1.24 6.45
CA THR A 4 -0.52 -2.26 5.42
C THR A 4 0.22 -1.67 4.22
N VAL A 5 1.26 -2.36 3.75
CA VAL A 5 1.94 -2.08 2.48
C VAL A 5 1.32 -2.93 1.39
N LEU A 6 0.86 -2.29 0.31
CA LEU A 6 0.40 -2.97 -0.91
C LEU A 6 1.57 -3.02 -1.90
N VAL A 7 2.04 -4.21 -2.28
CA VAL A 7 3.17 -4.38 -3.20
C VAL A 7 2.71 -4.94 -4.54
N ALA A 8 3.07 -4.29 -5.64
CA ALA A 8 2.84 -4.78 -7.00
C ALA A 8 4.17 -5.02 -7.71
N GLY A 9 4.27 -6.12 -8.45
CA GLY A 9 5.51 -6.52 -9.13
C GLY A 9 5.37 -7.84 -9.87
N ASP A 10 6.12 -7.99 -10.96
CA ASP A 10 6.03 -9.17 -11.83
C ASP A 10 6.89 -10.34 -11.33
N ASP A 11 7.95 -10.07 -10.56
CA ASP A 11 8.81 -11.09 -9.97
C ASP A 11 8.34 -11.44 -8.55
N ALA A 12 7.90 -12.69 -8.38
CA ALA A 12 7.42 -13.20 -7.10
C ALA A 12 8.52 -13.30 -6.03
N ALA A 13 9.75 -13.65 -6.42
CA ALA A 13 10.87 -13.74 -5.49
C ALA A 13 11.30 -12.34 -5.00
N ALA A 14 11.27 -11.34 -5.88
CA ALA A 14 11.53 -9.96 -5.50
C ALA A 14 10.47 -9.44 -4.49
N LYS A 15 9.18 -9.74 -4.70
CA LYS A 15 8.12 -9.36 -3.76
C LYS A 15 8.24 -10.09 -2.42
N ALA A 16 8.66 -11.35 -2.42
CA ALA A 16 8.93 -12.09 -1.19
C ALA A 16 10.10 -11.47 -0.41
N ALA A 17 11.23 -11.22 -1.07
CA ALA A 17 12.39 -10.58 -0.45
C ALA A 17 12.07 -9.18 0.09
N PHE A 18 11.24 -8.39 -0.62
CA PHE A 18 10.74 -7.11 -0.12
C PHE A 18 9.85 -7.27 1.13
N THR A 19 8.99 -8.28 1.15
CA THR A 19 8.10 -8.56 2.29
C THR A 19 8.91 -8.92 3.55
N ASP A 20 9.98 -9.70 3.39
CA ASP A 20 10.83 -10.15 4.50
C ASP A 20 11.52 -8.99 5.23
N VAL A 21 11.81 -7.87 4.55
CA VAL A 21 12.42 -6.67 5.16
C VAL A 21 11.56 -6.08 6.28
N PHE A 22 10.23 -6.22 6.19
CA PHE A 22 9.30 -5.67 7.19
C PHE A 22 9.11 -6.55 8.41
N GLY A 23 9.49 -7.83 8.35
CA GLY A 23 9.23 -8.81 9.40
C GLY A 23 7.76 -8.81 9.84
N SER A 24 7.52 -8.75 11.16
CA SER A 24 6.16 -8.65 11.73
C SER A 24 5.73 -7.21 12.06
N ALA A 25 6.54 -6.20 11.75
CA ALA A 25 6.28 -4.82 12.15
C ALA A 25 5.18 -4.16 11.31
N ILE A 26 5.06 -4.56 10.04
CA ILE A 26 4.10 -4.00 9.09
C ILE A 26 3.46 -5.15 8.31
N THR A 27 2.15 -5.09 8.09
CA THR A 27 1.46 -6.08 7.24
C THR A 27 1.78 -5.78 5.78
N VAL A 28 2.13 -6.79 5.00
CA VAL A 28 2.36 -6.67 3.55
C VAL A 28 1.33 -7.50 2.80
N VAL A 29 0.76 -6.94 1.74
CA VAL A 29 -0.21 -7.61 0.86
C VAL A 29 0.27 -7.49 -0.58
N ASP A 30 0.37 -8.63 -1.26
CA ASP A 30 0.64 -8.68 -2.69
C ASP A 30 -0.60 -8.20 -3.47
N ALA A 31 -0.45 -7.05 -4.14
CA ALA A 31 -1.46 -6.41 -4.97
C ALA A 31 -1.46 -6.94 -6.42
N GLY A 32 -0.52 -7.82 -6.78
CA GLY A 32 -0.46 -8.50 -8.08
C GLY A 32 0.75 -8.10 -8.93
N SER A 33 0.57 -8.13 -10.26
CA SER A 33 1.59 -7.79 -11.25
C SER A 33 1.91 -6.30 -11.27
N LEU A 34 3.02 -5.90 -11.90
CA LEU A 34 3.46 -4.50 -11.93
C LEU A 34 2.44 -3.57 -12.61
N ARG A 35 1.58 -4.10 -13.49
CA ARG A 35 0.46 -3.33 -14.07
C ARG A 35 -0.47 -2.75 -13.02
N ARG A 36 -0.56 -3.38 -11.84
CA ARG A 36 -1.36 -2.91 -10.71
C ARG A 36 -0.82 -1.63 -10.06
N ALA A 37 0.41 -1.23 -10.39
CA ALA A 37 0.97 0.04 -9.96
C ALA A 37 0.10 1.24 -10.40
N HIS A 38 -0.53 1.18 -11.58
CA HIS A 38 -1.43 2.24 -12.03
C HIS A 38 -2.61 2.45 -11.07
N GLU A 39 -3.23 1.37 -10.60
CA GLU A 39 -4.31 1.49 -9.60
C GLU A 39 -3.78 1.92 -8.22
N LEU A 40 -2.59 1.47 -7.83
CA LEU A 40 -1.96 1.92 -6.58
C LEU A 40 -1.63 3.43 -6.62
N GLU A 41 -1.17 3.95 -7.75
CA GLU A 41 -0.95 5.38 -7.98
C GLU A 41 -2.25 6.17 -7.85
N ALA A 42 -3.35 5.66 -8.43
CA ALA A 42 -4.67 6.30 -8.31
C ALA A 42 -5.16 6.35 -6.85
N VAL A 43 -4.97 5.27 -6.08
CA VAL A 43 -5.32 5.22 -4.65
C VAL A 43 -4.46 6.20 -3.84
N GLY A 44 -3.14 6.24 -4.09
CA GLY A 44 -2.23 7.18 -3.43
C GLY A 44 -2.59 8.63 -3.72
N PHE A 45 -2.87 8.95 -4.98
CA PHE A 45 -3.33 10.28 -5.40
C PHE A 45 -4.64 10.67 -4.70
N LEU A 46 -5.63 9.78 -4.67
CA LEU A 46 -6.89 10.04 -3.97
C LEU A 46 -6.66 10.29 -2.48
N GLN A 47 -5.83 9.49 -1.82
CA GLN A 47 -5.51 9.67 -0.40
C GLN A 47 -4.88 11.05 -0.12
N MET A 48 -3.91 11.45 -0.95
CA MET A 48 -3.26 12.76 -0.83
C MET A 48 -4.25 13.92 -0.99
N THR A 49 -5.14 13.85 -1.99
CA THR A 49 -6.13 14.91 -2.23
C THR A 49 -7.17 15.01 -1.10
N LEU A 50 -7.58 13.87 -0.51
CA LEU A 50 -8.46 13.87 0.66
C LEU A 50 -7.79 14.49 1.90
N ALA A 51 -6.51 14.20 2.12
CA ALA A 51 -5.75 14.80 3.23
C ALA A 51 -5.55 16.31 3.02
N ALA A 52 -5.19 16.74 1.81
CA ALA A 52 -5.05 18.14 1.45
C ALA A 52 -6.37 18.92 1.57
N ALA A 53 -7.50 18.27 1.31
CA ALA A 53 -8.85 18.84 1.47
C ALA A 53 -9.42 18.69 2.90
N GLU A 54 -8.58 18.28 3.86
CA GLU A 54 -8.91 18.09 5.28
C GLU A 54 -10.08 17.12 5.52
N LYS A 55 -10.31 16.18 4.59
CA LYS A 55 -11.34 15.13 4.74
C LYS A 55 -10.84 13.97 5.57
N ILE A 56 -9.52 13.79 5.63
CA ILE A 56 -8.82 12.85 6.50
C ILE A 56 -7.57 13.53 7.08
N ALA A 57 -7.07 13.03 8.21
CA ALA A 57 -5.82 13.50 8.79
C ALA A 57 -4.60 13.02 7.98
N TRP A 58 -3.52 13.79 7.99
CA TRP A 58 -2.23 13.43 7.38
C TRP A 58 -1.58 12.18 7.98
N THR A 59 -1.93 11.84 9.22
CA THR A 59 -1.48 10.62 9.92
C THR A 59 -2.49 9.46 9.79
N GLY A 60 -3.58 9.66 9.05
CA GLY A 60 -4.59 8.65 8.73
C GLY A 60 -4.42 8.09 7.31
N GLY A 61 -5.52 7.68 6.69
CA GLY A 61 -5.50 7.12 5.33
C GLY A 61 -6.52 6.00 5.11
N PHE A 62 -6.32 5.24 4.06
CA PHE A 62 -7.07 4.01 3.80
C PHE A 62 -6.48 2.84 4.60
N ALA A 63 -7.31 2.20 5.42
CA ALA A 63 -6.93 0.98 6.12
C ALA A 63 -7.47 -0.25 5.37
N THR A 64 -6.63 -1.27 5.20
CA THR A 64 -7.04 -2.56 4.65
C THR A 64 -7.62 -3.41 5.77
N VAL A 65 -8.86 -3.91 5.62
CA VAL A 65 -9.57 -4.72 6.60
C VAL A 65 -9.88 -6.09 6.00
N ARG A 66 -9.72 -7.16 6.77
CA ARG A 66 -10.10 -8.54 6.41
C ARG A 66 -11.25 -9.03 7.28
#